data_AF-A0A7S4KFA7-F1
#
_entry.id   AF-A0A7S4KFA7-F1
#
_cell.length_a   1.000
_cell.length_b   1.000
_cell.length_c   1.000
_cell.angle_alpha   90.00
_cell.angle_beta   90.00
_cell.angle_gamma   90.00
#
_symmetry.space_group_name_H-M   'P 1'
#
loop_
_entity.id
_entity.type
_entity.pdbx_description
1 polymer ?
#
loop_
_entity_poly.entity_id
_entity_poly.type
_entity_poly.pdbx_seq_one_letter_code
_entity_poly.pdbx_strand_id
1 'polypeptide(L)'
;GHCAAPGSSARLVLDASEPWSPATHSVWPDAQRARAYELFVLGRQLTRESRFTFESGALLDCWIGYVIPHALDRPAPPASACESACDLTCEEPAASQAGGAAAAALTELAGPSGVHAGGASSSSH
;
A
#
# COMPACT_ATOMS: atom_id res chain seq x y z
N GLY A 1 6.10 -9.24 -3.76
CA GLY A 1 6.40 -7.96 -3.09
C GLY A 1 7.07 -7.06 -4.11
N HIS A 2 6.58 -5.85 -4.29
CA HIS A 2 7.19 -4.90 -5.23
C HIS A 2 8.41 -4.27 -4.57
N CYS A 3 9.60 -4.57 -5.08
CA CYS A 3 10.85 -4.03 -4.57
C CYS A 3 11.19 -2.75 -5.35
N ALA A 4 10.98 -1.57 -4.75
CA ALA A 4 11.43 -0.30 -5.32
C ALA A 4 12.88 0.00 -4.88
N ALA A 5 13.66 0.66 -5.74
CA ALA A 5 15.03 1.04 -5.41
C ALA A 5 15.07 2.02 -4.22
N PRO A 6 16.07 1.94 -3.32
CA PRO A 6 16.23 2.89 -2.21
C PRO A 6 16.30 4.33 -2.73
N GLY A 7 15.57 5.25 -2.08
CA GLY A 7 15.52 6.66 -2.49
C GLY A 7 14.67 6.95 -3.74
N SER A 8 14.06 5.95 -4.36
CA SER A 8 13.09 6.19 -5.44
C SER A 8 11.78 6.76 -4.91
N SER A 9 11.10 7.56 -5.73
CA SER A 9 9.76 8.08 -5.43
C SER A 9 8.75 6.94 -5.19
N ALA A 10 8.88 5.83 -5.93
CA ALA A 10 8.07 4.63 -5.70
C ALA A 10 8.26 4.06 -4.29
N ARG A 11 9.49 4.05 -3.75
CA ARG A 11 9.74 3.61 -2.37
C ARG A 11 9.11 4.54 -1.34
N LEU A 12 9.19 5.86 -1.54
CA LEU A 12 8.54 6.83 -0.68
C LEU A 12 7.02 6.67 -0.64
N VAL A 13 6.40 6.37 -1.78
CA VAL A 13 4.95 6.09 -1.85
C VAL A 13 4.61 4.82 -1.09
N LEU A 14 5.40 3.76 -1.22
CA LEU A 14 5.21 2.52 -0.47
C LEU A 14 5.33 2.79 1.04
N ASP A 15 6.38 3.47 1.48
CA ASP A 15 6.59 3.81 2.89
C ASP A 15 5.48 4.73 3.43
N ALA A 16 4.94 5.62 2.58
CA ALA A 16 3.82 6.47 2.92
C ALA A 16 2.46 5.71 2.96
N SER A 17 2.36 4.58 2.30
CA SER A 17 1.16 3.73 2.31
C SER A 17 1.12 2.74 3.48
N GLU A 18 2.26 2.50 4.12
CA GLU A 18 2.33 1.60 5.28
C GLU A 18 1.58 2.20 6.49
N PRO A 19 0.87 1.36 7.27
CA PRO A 19 0.32 1.76 8.55
C PRO A 19 1.37 2.36 9.48
N TRP A 20 0.92 3.07 10.50
CA TRP A 20 1.84 3.62 11.47
C TRP A 20 2.62 2.49 12.16
N SER A 21 3.92 2.68 12.31
CA SER A 21 4.81 1.85 13.10
C SER A 21 5.96 2.72 13.63
N PRO A 22 6.76 2.24 14.59
CA PRO A 22 7.99 2.95 14.98
C PRO A 22 8.94 3.22 13.80
N ALA A 23 8.97 2.32 12.80
CA ALA A 23 9.81 2.45 11.61
C ALA A 23 9.28 3.53 10.64
N THR A 24 7.96 3.62 10.49
CA THR A 24 7.32 4.61 9.59
C THR A 24 7.02 5.92 10.30
N HIS A 25 7.22 6.03 11.62
CA HIS A 25 6.85 7.20 12.42
C HIS A 25 7.32 8.53 11.82
N SER A 26 8.55 8.61 11.30
CA SER A 26 9.12 9.85 10.75
C SER A 26 8.46 10.32 9.44
N VAL A 27 7.84 9.42 8.67
CA VAL A 27 7.18 9.75 7.39
C VAL A 27 5.70 10.09 7.55
N TRP A 28 5.18 10.05 8.79
CA TRP A 28 3.82 10.51 9.11
C TRP A 28 3.79 12.01 9.37
N PRO A 29 2.69 12.72 9.08
CA PRO A 29 2.62 14.16 9.32
C PRO A 29 2.62 14.51 10.82
N ASP A 30 3.06 15.73 11.14
CA ASP A 30 3.36 16.18 12.51
C ASP A 30 2.19 15.98 13.48
N ALA A 31 0.97 16.33 13.06
CA ALA A 31 -0.24 16.16 13.88
C ALA A 31 -0.47 14.69 14.26
N GLN A 32 -0.29 13.77 13.32
CA GLN A 32 -0.45 12.33 13.57
C GLN A 32 0.70 11.78 14.42
N ARG A 33 1.92 12.29 14.28
CA ARG A 33 3.04 11.90 15.16
C ARG A 33 2.80 12.33 16.61
N ALA A 34 2.29 13.55 16.82
CA ALA A 34 1.89 14.04 18.14
C ALA A 34 0.79 13.15 18.73
N ARG A 35 -0.22 12.80 17.93
CA ARG A 35 -1.28 11.88 18.36
C ARG A 35 -0.76 10.48 18.69
N ALA A 36 0.17 9.95 17.90
CA ALA A 36 0.81 8.65 18.18
C ALA A 36 1.53 8.67 19.54
N TYR A 37 2.21 9.77 19.86
CA TYR A 37 2.88 9.94 21.14
C TYR A 37 1.89 9.99 22.31
N GLU A 38 0.78 10.75 22.18
CA GLU A 38 -0.28 10.75 23.20
C GLU A 38 -0.83 9.35 23.46
N LEU A 39 -1.14 8.60 22.39
CA LEU A 39 -1.62 7.23 22.49
C LEU A 39 -0.58 6.31 23.14
N PHE A 40 0.70 6.47 22.81
CA PHE A 40 1.77 5.72 23.46
C PHE A 40 1.86 6.00 24.96
N VAL A 41 1.78 7.27 25.36
CA VAL A 41 1.79 7.67 26.78
C VAL A 41 0.59 7.08 27.52
N LEU A 42 -0.60 7.11 26.91
CA LEU A 42 -1.80 6.48 27.46
C LEU A 42 -1.64 4.98 27.62
N GLY A 43 -1.16 4.28 26.60
CA GLY A 43 -0.89 2.84 26.66
C GLY A 43 0.09 2.50 27.79
N ARG A 44 1.19 3.27 27.89
CA ARG A 44 2.18 3.10 28.95
C ARG A 44 1.62 3.35 30.36
N GLN A 45 0.67 4.26 30.51
CA GLN A 45 -0.01 4.47 31.79
C GLN A 45 -0.96 3.31 32.10
N LEU A 46 -1.72 2.85 31.10
CA LEU A 46 -2.64 1.73 31.24
C LEU A 46 -1.92 0.44 31.64
N THR A 47 -0.77 0.14 31.05
CA THR A 47 -0.01 -1.08 31.35
C THR A 47 0.62 -1.10 32.74
N ARG A 48 0.63 0.04 33.45
CA ARG A 48 1.12 0.14 34.84
C ARG A 48 0.05 -0.16 35.87
N GLU A 49 -1.22 -0.31 35.47
CA GLU A 49 -2.25 -0.73 36.41
C GLU A 49 -1.95 -2.13 36.96
N SER A 50 -2.19 -2.31 38.25
CA SER A 50 -1.85 -3.55 38.98
C SER A 50 -2.48 -4.80 38.37
N ARG A 51 -3.64 -4.66 37.72
CA ARG A 51 -4.33 -5.75 37.01
C ARG A 51 -3.60 -6.29 35.78
N PHE A 52 -2.56 -5.61 35.29
CA PHE A 52 -1.75 -6.00 34.14
C PHE A 52 -0.27 -6.20 34.49
N THR A 53 0.06 -6.39 35.77
CA THR A 53 1.47 -6.42 36.23
C THR A 53 2.30 -7.47 35.48
N PHE A 54 1.74 -8.64 35.19
CA PHE A 54 2.43 -9.75 34.54
C PHE A 54 2.38 -9.69 33.01
N GLU A 55 1.45 -8.92 32.46
CA GLU A 55 1.20 -8.77 31.02
C GLU A 55 1.63 -7.41 30.48
N SER A 56 2.20 -6.53 31.33
CA SER A 56 2.50 -5.13 31.00
C SER A 56 3.32 -4.96 29.72
N GLY A 57 4.30 -5.85 29.48
CA GLY A 57 5.07 -5.89 28.24
C GLY A 57 4.24 -6.28 27.03
N ALA A 58 3.55 -7.43 27.09
CA ALA A 58 2.71 -7.93 25.99
C ALA A 58 1.56 -6.96 25.64
N LEU A 59 0.99 -6.30 26.66
CA LEU A 59 -0.04 -5.28 26.46
C LEU A 59 0.53 -4.04 25.79
N LEU A 60 1.75 -3.61 26.15
CA LEU A 60 2.42 -2.49 25.51
C LEU A 60 2.79 -2.82 24.06
N ASP A 61 3.25 -4.05 23.78
CA ASP A 61 3.55 -4.53 22.44
C ASP A 61 2.29 -4.56 21.57
N CYS A 62 1.16 -5.06 22.10
CA CYS A 62 -0.14 -5.02 21.44
C CYS A 62 -0.59 -3.56 21.20
N TRP A 63 -0.35 -2.68 22.16
CA TRP A 63 -0.69 -1.27 22.02
C TRP A 63 0.07 -0.60 20.86
N ILE A 64 1.37 -0.84 20.76
CA ILE A 64 2.24 -0.28 19.71
C ILE A 64 1.98 -0.95 18.36
N GLY A 65 1.85 -2.29 18.34
CA GLY A 65 1.76 -3.09 17.12
C GLY A 65 0.35 -3.18 16.53
N TYR A 66 -0.69 -2.87 17.30
CA TYR A 66 -2.08 -3.00 16.86
C TYR A 66 -2.91 -1.76 17.17
N VAL A 67 -2.95 -1.29 18.42
CA VAL A 67 -3.85 -0.19 18.82
C VAL A 67 -3.50 1.13 18.14
N ILE A 68 -2.25 1.58 18.23
CA ILE A 68 -1.83 2.85 17.62
C ILE A 68 -2.00 2.84 16.09
N PRO A 69 -1.56 1.79 15.34
CA PRO A 69 -1.77 1.73 13.89
C PRO A 69 -3.23 1.82 13.46
N HIS A 70 -4.16 1.27 14.24
CA HIS A 70 -5.60 1.31 13.95
C HIS A 70 -6.31 2.56 14.48
N ALA A 71 -5.71 3.29 15.40
CA ALA A 71 -6.27 4.53 15.95
C ALA A 71 -5.81 5.79 15.19
N LEU A 72 -4.89 5.64 14.23
CA LEU A 72 -4.37 6.72 13.42
C LEU A 72 -4.82 6.59 11.97
N ASP A 73 -5.50 7.62 11.49
CA ASP A 73 -5.81 7.76 10.07
C ASP A 73 -4.79 8.66 9.38
N ARG A 74 -4.46 8.30 8.13
CA ARG A 74 -3.77 9.23 7.23
C ARG A 74 -4.71 10.39 6.93
N PRO A 75 -4.27 11.65 7.07
CA PRO A 75 -5.12 12.77 6.70
C PRO A 75 -5.43 12.68 5.21
N ALA A 76 -6.71 12.80 4.87
CA ALA A 76 -7.11 12.95 3.48
C ALA A 76 -6.42 14.20 2.91
N PRO A 77 -5.98 14.16 1.64
CA PRO A 77 -5.50 15.36 0.98
C PRO A 77 -6.59 16.45 1.08
N PRO A 78 -6.21 17.71 1.35
CA PRO A 78 -7.20 18.78 1.39
C PRO A 78 -7.93 18.81 0.05
N ALA A 79 -9.26 18.94 0.08
CA ALA A 79 -10.10 18.89 -1.12
C ALA A 79 -9.64 19.86 -2.24
N SER A 80 -8.92 20.94 -1.88
CA SER A 80 -8.31 21.90 -2.79
C SER A 80 -7.15 21.36 -3.65
N ALA A 81 -6.57 20.20 -3.32
CA ALA A 81 -5.52 19.58 -4.13
C ALA A 81 -6.08 18.87 -5.38
N CYS A 82 -7.38 18.56 -5.40
CA CYS A 82 -8.05 17.94 -6.54
C CYS A 82 -8.30 18.95 -7.68
N GLU A 83 -8.45 20.24 -7.37
CA GLU A 83 -8.74 21.28 -8.37
C GLU A 83 -7.57 21.59 -9.31
N SER A 84 -6.33 21.21 -8.96
CA SER A 84 -5.14 21.53 -9.77
C SER A 84 -4.63 20.35 -10.62
N ALA A 85 -5.19 19.16 -10.49
CA ALA A 85 -4.69 17.96 -11.18
C ALA A 85 -5.45 17.63 -12.48
N CYS A 86 -6.54 18.33 -12.79
CA CYS A 86 -7.33 18.11 -14.00
C CYS A 86 -6.85 18.91 -15.22
N ASP A 87 -5.78 19.71 -15.11
CA ASP A 87 -5.31 20.59 -16.21
C ASP A 87 -4.09 20.04 -16.96
N LEU A 88 -3.86 18.72 -16.88
CA LEU A 88 -3.04 18.02 -17.86
C LEU A 88 -3.94 17.67 -19.04
N THR A 89 -4.07 18.64 -19.95
CA THR A 89 -4.55 18.40 -21.31
C THR A 89 -3.83 17.20 -21.89
N CYS A 90 -4.58 16.14 -22.16
CA CYS A 90 -4.20 15.14 -23.15
C CYS A 90 -4.08 15.89 -24.49
N GLU A 91 -2.88 16.33 -24.86
CA GLU A 91 -2.62 16.64 -26.27
C GLU A 91 -2.66 15.31 -27.02
N GLU A 92 -3.82 15.06 -27.62
CA GLU A 92 -4.02 14.07 -28.66
C GLU A 92 -3.06 14.39 -29.81
N PRO A 93 -2.14 13.49 -30.22
CA PRO A 93 -1.36 13.71 -31.42
C PRO A 93 -2.31 13.60 -32.62
N ALA A 94 -2.67 14.77 -33.16
CA ALA A 94 -3.47 14.90 -34.37
C ALA A 94 -2.92 14.01 -35.49
N ALA A 95 -3.83 13.21 -36.06
CA ALA A 95 -3.61 12.30 -37.16
C ALA A 95 -2.84 12.93 -38.34
N SER A 96 -1.81 12.22 -38.84
CA SER A 96 -1.30 12.41 -40.19
C SER A 96 -1.63 11.17 -41.01
N GLN A 97 -2.65 11.30 -41.87
CA GLN A 97 -2.97 10.33 -42.91
C GLN A 97 -2.12 10.58 -44.16
N ALA A 98 -1.39 9.57 -44.60
CA ALA A 98 -1.06 9.25 -45.99
C ALA A 98 -0.78 7.74 -45.98
N GLY A 99 -1.59 6.85 -46.55
CA GLY A 99 -1.98 6.79 -47.96
C GLY A 99 -1.08 5.77 -48.67
N GLY A 100 -1.61 4.60 -49.03
CA GLY A 100 -0.92 3.66 -49.92
C GLY A 100 -1.15 2.17 -49.63
N ALA A 101 -2.03 1.57 -50.43
CA ALA A 101 -2.36 0.15 -50.44
C ALA A 101 -1.21 -0.76 -50.93
N ALA A 102 -1.16 -2.01 -50.47
CA ALA A 102 -1.34 -3.20 -51.32
C ALA A 102 -0.90 -4.51 -50.61
N ALA A 103 -1.87 -5.42 -50.49
CA ALA A 103 -1.82 -6.84 -50.86
C ALA A 103 -0.88 -7.86 -50.16
N ALA A 104 -1.48 -9.05 -50.00
CA ALA A 104 -0.89 -10.38 -49.82
C ALA A 104 -0.38 -10.69 -48.39
N ALA A 105 -0.65 -11.83 -47.76
CA ALA A 105 -1.30 -13.06 -48.18
C ALA A 105 -1.78 -13.85 -46.94
N LEU A 106 -2.86 -14.62 -47.13
CA LEU A 106 -3.11 -16.01 -46.68
C LEU A 106 -2.04 -16.59 -45.72
N THR A 107 -2.40 -17.23 -44.60
CA THR A 107 -2.87 -18.62 -44.57
C THR A 107 -3.26 -19.05 -43.14
N GLU A 108 -4.39 -19.77 -43.05
CA GLU A 108 -4.85 -20.83 -42.13
C GLU A 108 -4.07 -21.18 -40.83
N LEU A 109 -4.73 -21.35 -39.67
CA LEU A 109 -5.70 -22.38 -39.22
C LEU A 109 -4.99 -23.65 -38.69
N ALA A 110 -4.90 -23.78 -37.35
CA ALA A 110 -4.95 -25.02 -36.58
C ALA A 110 -4.82 -24.73 -35.06
N GLY A 111 -5.86 -25.06 -34.28
CA GLY A 111 -5.76 -25.23 -32.81
C GLY A 111 -5.31 -26.66 -32.45
N PRO A 112 -5.72 -27.26 -31.32
CA PRO A 112 -6.02 -26.70 -29.99
C PRO A 112 -5.37 -27.53 -28.83
N SER A 113 -5.60 -27.09 -27.59
CA SER A 113 -5.71 -27.90 -26.35
C SER A 113 -4.47 -28.58 -25.72
N GLY A 114 -4.37 -28.40 -24.39
CA GLY A 114 -3.49 -29.15 -23.48
C GLY A 114 -3.39 -28.44 -22.12
N VAL A 115 -4.47 -28.40 -21.34
CA VAL A 115 -4.74 -29.27 -20.17
C VAL A 115 -3.98 -28.87 -18.90
N HIS A 116 -4.77 -28.43 -17.92
CA HIS A 116 -4.49 -28.30 -16.51
C HIS A 116 -3.97 -29.60 -15.88
N ALA A 117 -3.01 -29.50 -14.97
CA ALA A 117 -2.97 -30.36 -13.79
C ALA A 117 -2.18 -29.66 -12.67
N GLY A 118 -2.90 -29.17 -11.67
CA GLY A 118 -2.38 -28.92 -10.34
C GLY A 118 -2.98 -29.92 -9.36
N GLY A 119 -2.25 -30.20 -8.28
CA GLY A 119 -2.87 -30.38 -6.97
C GLY A 119 -2.84 -31.76 -6.32
N ALA A 120 -2.29 -31.74 -5.10
CA ALA A 120 -2.66 -32.51 -3.92
C ALA A 120 -2.05 -33.92 -3.74
N SER A 121 -0.93 -33.93 -3.01
CA SER A 121 -0.60 -34.98 -2.05
C SER A 121 -1.63 -35.00 -0.92
N SER A 122 -2.18 -36.18 -0.65
CA SER A 122 -2.86 -36.52 0.60
C SER A 122 -2.45 -37.93 0.97
N SER A 123 -1.90 -38.11 2.17
CA SER A 123 -1.82 -39.41 2.82
C SER A 123 -1.97 -39.18 4.31
N SER A 124 -3.03 -39.76 4.83
CA SER A 124 -3.51 -39.71 6.20
C SER A 124 -3.87 -41.14 6.59
N HIS A 125 -3.44 -41.50 7.81
CA HIS A 125 -3.91 -42.60 8.67
C HIS A 125 -3.54 -44.04 8.31
#